data_AF-A0A0D0DI79-F1
#
_entry.id   AF-A0A0D0DI79-F1
#
_cell.length_a   1.000
_cell.length_b   1.000
_cell.length_c   1.000
_cell.angle_alpha   90.00
_cell.angle_beta   90.00
_cell.angle_gamma   90.00
#
_symmetry.space_group_name_H-M   'P 1'
#
loop_
_entity.id
_entity.type
_entity.pdbx_description
1 polymer ?
#
loop_
_entity_poly.entity_id
_entity_poly.type
_entity_poly.pdbx_seq_one_letter_code
_entity_poly.pdbx_strand_id
1 'polypeptide(L)'
;MKRIPKHILSLDDSPLITTGAHGSGLYSPVIPIFTPLAQGLADYLLEKGYGVTAMTFPVVKRPMIRMIVHARNTEGDIDSFVNELVQWAARQSVGPGWGAGSGIMRGEDLEMKVRL
;
A
#
# COMPACT_ATOMS: atom_id res chain seq x y z
N MET A 1 -13.54 -8.11 13.97
CA MET A 1 -12.46 -7.54 13.12
C MET A 1 -12.54 -8.16 11.73
N LYS A 2 -12.55 -7.35 10.66
CA LYS A 2 -12.56 -7.88 9.28
C LYS A 2 -11.19 -8.50 8.99
N ARG A 3 -11.16 -9.76 8.54
CA ARG A 3 -9.92 -10.45 8.21
C ARG A 3 -9.48 -10.05 6.80
N ILE A 4 -8.38 -9.29 6.69
CA ILE A 4 -7.79 -8.94 5.39
C ILE A 4 -6.83 -10.06 4.97
N PRO A 5 -6.98 -10.63 3.76
CA PRO A 5 -6.05 -11.63 3.25
C PRO A 5 -4.62 -11.08 3.12
N LYS A 6 -3.62 -11.85 3.55
CA LYS A 6 -2.19 -11.44 3.50
C LYS A 6 -1.67 -11.10 2.09
N HIS A 7 -2.34 -11.60 1.04
CA HIS A 7 -1.98 -11.28 -0.34
C HIS A 7 -2.50 -9.91 -0.81
N ILE A 8 -3.45 -9.30 -0.08
CA ILE A 8 -3.96 -7.95 -0.36
C ILE A 8 -3.14 -6.93 0.43
N LEU A 9 -2.97 -7.18 1.73
CA LEU A 9 -2.25 -6.30 2.65
C LEU A 9 -1.64 -7.15 3.76
N SER A 10 -0.35 -6.92 4.07
CA SER A 10 0.34 -7.58 5.18
C SER A 10 1.36 -6.65 5.82
N LEU A 11 1.59 -6.81 7.12
CA LEU A 11 2.70 -6.21 7.84
C LEU A 11 3.88 -7.19 7.87
N ASP A 12 5.04 -6.71 8.29
CA ASP A 12 6.15 -7.60 8.63
C ASP A 12 5.85 -8.29 9.97
N ASP A 13 5.81 -9.61 9.96
CA ASP A 13 5.60 -10.43 11.16
C ASP A 13 6.93 -10.69 11.91
N SER A 14 8.05 -10.08 11.48
CA SER A 14 9.36 -10.31 12.05
C SER A 14 9.42 -9.94 13.55
N PRO A 15 9.95 -10.83 14.42
CA PRO A 15 10.12 -10.55 15.85
C PRO A 15 11.03 -9.34 16.12
N LEU A 16 11.88 -8.97 15.15
CA LEU A 16 12.72 -7.77 15.22
C LEU A 16 11.94 -6.44 15.17
N ILE A 17 10.66 -6.47 14.77
CA ILE A 17 9.78 -5.29 14.71
C ILE A 17 8.79 -5.28 15.88
N THR A 18 8.47 -6.46 16.43
CA THR A 18 7.37 -6.66 17.39
C THR A 18 7.83 -6.96 18.82
N THR A 19 9.04 -7.48 19.05
CA THR A 19 9.49 -7.88 20.39
C THR A 19 10.63 -7.03 20.91
N GLY A 20 10.33 -5.83 21.42
CA GLY A 20 11.21 -5.05 22.31
C GLY A 20 11.95 -5.94 23.30
N ALA A 21 13.19 -5.61 23.69
CA ALA A 21 13.86 -6.23 24.85
C ALA A 21 13.00 -6.18 26.14
N HIS A 22 11.95 -5.35 26.14
CA HIS A 22 10.82 -5.36 27.06
C HIS A 22 9.47 -5.41 26.33
N GLY A 23 9.17 -6.52 25.63
CA GLY A 23 7.81 -7.09 25.48
C GLY A 23 6.67 -6.33 24.79
N SER A 24 6.74 -5.03 24.46
CA SER A 24 5.57 -4.32 23.91
C SER A 24 5.86 -2.99 23.20
N GLY A 25 6.81 -2.93 22.26
CA GLY A 25 7.14 -1.67 21.57
C GLY A 25 7.48 -1.85 20.09
N LEU A 26 7.05 -0.89 19.27
CA LEU A 26 7.55 -0.73 17.90
C LEU A 26 9.02 -0.31 17.95
N TYR A 27 9.88 -1.02 17.22
CA TYR A 27 11.31 -0.68 17.15
C TYR A 27 11.63 0.49 16.22
N SER A 28 10.71 0.84 15.33
CA SER A 28 10.93 1.82 14.28
C SER A 28 9.67 2.66 14.08
N PRO A 29 9.79 4.00 13.94
CA PRO A 29 8.68 4.85 13.54
C PRO A 29 8.26 4.62 12.08
N VAL A 30 9.07 3.91 11.29
CA VAL A 30 8.78 3.54 9.91
C VAL A 30 8.27 2.10 9.87
N ILE A 31 7.01 1.93 9.47
CA ILE A 31 6.30 0.65 9.44
C ILE A 31 6.01 0.29 7.97
N PRO A 32 6.62 -0.78 7.43
CA PRO A 32 6.36 -1.22 6.07
C PRO A 32 4.99 -1.91 5.97
N ILE A 33 4.22 -1.54 4.95
CA ILE A 33 2.93 -2.17 4.61
C ILE A 33 3.08 -2.79 3.23
N PHE A 34 3.10 -4.12 3.17
CA PHE A 34 3.30 -4.88 1.95
C PHE A 34 1.99 -5.12 1.22
N THR A 35 2.00 -4.85 -0.08
CA THR A 35 0.88 -5.15 -0.98
C THR A 35 1.41 -5.28 -2.41
N PRO A 36 0.93 -6.24 -3.22
CA PRO A 36 1.28 -6.30 -4.64
C PRO A 36 0.75 -5.08 -5.42
N LEU A 37 -0.22 -4.34 -4.87
CA LEU A 37 -0.86 -3.18 -5.50
C LEU A 37 -0.36 -1.86 -4.90
N ALA A 38 0.92 -1.77 -4.57
CA ALA A 38 1.50 -0.62 -3.85
C ALA A 38 1.21 0.73 -4.52
N GLN A 39 1.26 0.79 -5.86
CA GLN A 39 0.93 2.00 -6.60
C GLN A 39 -0.55 2.39 -6.42
N GLY A 40 -1.48 1.45 -6.65
CA GLY A 40 -2.91 1.73 -6.50
C GLY A 40 -3.33 2.06 -5.07
N LEU A 41 -2.61 1.55 -4.06
CA LEU A 41 -2.80 1.97 -2.67
C LEU A 41 -2.26 3.39 -2.44
N ALA A 42 -1.09 3.73 -2.98
CA ALA A 42 -0.54 5.07 -2.86
C ALA A 42 -1.43 6.12 -3.52
N ASP A 43 -1.95 5.84 -4.72
CA ASP A 43 -2.86 6.74 -5.44
C ASP A 43 -4.14 6.99 -4.62
N TYR A 44 -4.75 5.92 -4.09
CA TYR A 44 -5.90 6.03 -3.19
C TYR A 44 -5.62 6.87 -1.95
N LEU A 45 -4.48 6.65 -1.29
CA LEU A 45 -4.12 7.37 -0.06
C LEU A 45 -3.80 8.84 -0.35
N LEU A 46 -3.23 9.15 -1.51
CA LEU A 46 -3.02 10.52 -1.97
C LEU A 46 -4.34 11.26 -2.18
N GLU A 47 -5.34 10.62 -2.81
CA GLU A 47 -6.70 11.17 -2.94
C GLU A 47 -7.37 11.44 -1.58
N LYS A 48 -7.00 10.67 -0.56
CA LYS A 48 -7.46 10.86 0.83
C LYS A 48 -6.66 11.90 1.62
N GLY A 49 -5.65 12.51 1.00
CA GLY A 49 -4.82 13.55 1.62
C GLY A 49 -3.60 13.03 2.37
N TYR A 50 -3.25 11.74 2.27
CA TYR A 50 -2.03 11.20 2.88
C TYR A 50 -0.86 11.27 1.90
N GLY A 51 0.26 11.87 2.34
CA GLY A 51 1.51 11.91 1.58
C GLY A 51 2.23 10.57 1.57
N VAL A 52 1.90 9.69 0.63
CA VAL A 52 2.46 8.33 0.53
C VAL A 52 3.14 8.12 -0.82
N THR A 53 4.21 7.32 -0.83
CA THR A 53 4.90 6.89 -2.04
C THR A 53 5.00 5.37 -2.08
N ALA A 54 4.61 4.79 -3.22
CA ALA A 54 4.81 3.38 -3.49
C ALA A 54 6.29 3.06 -3.69
N MET A 55 6.75 1.97 -3.10
CA MET A 55 8.08 1.41 -3.36
C MET A 55 7.92 0.08 -4.05
N THR A 56 8.52 -0.01 -5.23
CA THR A 56 8.48 -1.17 -6.11
C THR A 56 9.90 -1.54 -6.53
N PHE A 57 10.06 -2.64 -7.28
CA PHE A 57 11.33 -2.97 -7.91
C PHE A 57 11.77 -1.83 -8.85
N PRO A 58 13.08 -1.48 -8.91
CA PRO A 58 14.24 -2.16 -8.32
C PRO A 58 14.57 -1.76 -6.87
N VAL A 59 13.85 -0.80 -6.29
CA VAL A 59 14.15 -0.24 -4.96
C VAL A 59 13.94 -1.28 -3.86
N VAL A 60 12.88 -2.08 -3.98
CA VAL A 60 12.55 -3.16 -3.03
C VAL A 60 12.18 -4.44 -3.77
N LYS A 61 12.49 -5.59 -3.16
CA LYS A 61 12.11 -6.90 -3.71
C LYS A 61 10.60 -7.16 -3.62
N ARG A 62 9.96 -6.73 -2.54
CA ARG A 62 8.53 -6.88 -2.29
C ARG A 62 7.88 -5.50 -2.32
N PRO A 63 6.91 -5.24 -3.21
CA PRO A 63 6.23 -3.96 -3.27
C PRO A 63 5.56 -3.59 -1.94
N MET A 64 5.73 -2.34 -1.52
CA MET A 64 5.23 -1.84 -0.24
C MET A 64 5.02 -0.32 -0.25
N ILE A 65 4.24 0.18 0.72
CA ILE A 65 4.28 1.57 1.16
C ILE A 65 4.92 1.66 2.55
N ARG A 66 5.33 2.85 2.98
CA ARG A 66 5.77 3.11 4.36
C ARG A 66 4.76 3.99 5.07
N MET A 67 4.30 3.55 6.23
CA MET A 67 3.72 4.43 7.23
C MET A 67 4.87 4.99 8.07
N ILE A 68 4.95 6.31 8.19
CA ILE A 68 5.93 6.98 9.05
C ILE A 68 5.16 7.69 10.15
N VAL A 69 5.35 7.22 11.39
CA VAL A 69 4.70 7.80 12.57
C VAL A 69 5.60 8.91 13.11
N HIS A 70 5.06 10.12 13.18
CA HIS A 70 5.71 11.27 13.78
C HIS A 70 5.19 11.51 15.20
N ALA A 71 5.99 12.14 16.06
CA ALA A 71 5.61 12.44 17.45
C ALA A 71 4.36 13.33 17.59
N ARG A 72 3.98 14.04 16.53
CA ARG A 72 2.76 14.86 16.48
C ARG A 72 1.52 14.11 16.01
N ASN A 73 1.66 12.89 15.47
CA ASN A 73 0.51 12.09 15.13
C ASN A 73 -0.19 11.65 16.40
N THR A 74 -1.48 11.93 16.47
CA THR A 74 -2.37 11.46 17.52
C THR A 74 -2.80 10.03 17.24
N GLU A 75 -3.31 9.34 18.26
CA GLU A 75 -3.94 8.03 18.08
C GLU A 75 -5.07 8.09 17.03
N GLY A 76 -5.87 9.16 17.04
CA GLY A 76 -6.92 9.38 16.05
C GLY A 76 -6.41 9.53 14.60
N ASP A 77 -5.23 10.11 14.40
CA ASP A 77 -4.59 10.17 13.07
C ASP A 77 -4.22 8.76 12.57
N ILE A 78 -3.65 7.95 13.48
CA ILE A 78 -3.25 6.57 13.18
C ILE A 78 -4.49 5.72 12.88
N ASP A 79 -5.53 5.82 13.72
CA ASP A 79 -6.79 5.09 13.55
C ASP A 79 -7.49 5.45 12.23
N SER A 80 -7.50 6.73 11.88
CA SER A 80 -8.07 7.22 10.61
C SER A 80 -7.33 6.65 9.42
N PHE A 81 -5.99 6.65 9.47
CA PHE A 81 -5.15 6.05 8.42
C PHE A 81 -5.39 4.53 8.31
N VAL A 82 -5.40 3.80 9.43
CA VAL A 82 -5.67 2.36 9.45
C VAL A 82 -7.06 2.05 8.89
N ASN A 83 -8.07 2.86 9.22
CA ASN A 83 -9.42 2.69 8.69
C ASN A 83 -9.45 2.84 7.16
N GLU A 84 -8.72 3.81 6.61
CA GLU A 84 -8.61 4.00 5.16
C GLU A 84 -7.90 2.81 4.47
N LEU A 85 -6.84 2.26 5.08
CA LEU A 85 -6.21 1.01 4.60
C LEU A 85 -7.20 -0.17 4.59
N VAL A 86 -7.96 -0.35 5.66
CA VAL A 86 -8.94 -1.44 5.78
C VAL A 86 -10.07 -1.27 4.77
N GLN A 87 -10.57 -0.05 4.57
CA GLN A 87 -11.59 0.25 3.57
C GLN A 87 -11.11 -0.04 2.15
N TRP A 88 -9.89 0.40 1.82
CA TRP A 88 -9.29 0.12 0.52
C TRP A 88 -9.12 -1.38 0.30
N ALA A 89 -8.57 -2.11 1.29
CA ALA A 89 -8.33 -3.54 1.18
C ALA A 89 -9.64 -4.34 1.03
N ALA A 90 -10.71 -3.91 1.71
CA ALA A 90 -12.03 -4.52 1.57
C ALA A 90 -12.57 -4.41 0.13
N ARG A 91 -12.30 -3.31 -0.58
CA ARG A 91 -12.71 -3.14 -1.99
C ARG A 91 -11.95 -4.10 -2.92
N GLN A 92 -10.68 -4.39 -2.61
CA GLN A 92 -9.88 -5.36 -3.38
C GLN A 92 -10.37 -6.80 -3.18
N SER A 93 -11.00 -7.10 -2.04
CA SER A 93 -11.52 -8.43 -1.73
C SER A 93 -12.88 -8.76 -2.37
N VAL A 94 -13.56 -7.80 -3.01
CA VAL A 94 -14.96 -7.93 -3.47
C VAL A 94 -15.08 -8.00 -5.01
N GLY A 95 -13.98 -8.05 -5.78
CA GLY A 95 -14.02 -8.14 -7.25
C GLY A 95 -13.58 -9.49 -7.83
N PRO A 96 -14.18 -9.96 -8.96
CA PRO A 96 -13.70 -11.12 -9.71
C PRO A 96 -12.29 -10.84 -10.26
N GLY A 97 -11.47 -11.89 -10.32
CA GLY A 97 -10.02 -11.84 -10.50
C GLY A 97 -9.52 -10.77 -11.47
N TRP A 98 -8.47 -10.06 -11.04
CA TRP A 98 -7.50 -9.33 -11.85
C TRP A 98 -7.94 -9.03 -13.30
N GLY A 99 -8.73 -7.97 -13.45
CA GLY A 99 -8.72 -7.17 -14.67
C GLY A 99 -7.43 -6.35 -14.68
N ALA A 100 -6.39 -6.88 -15.34
CA ALA A 100 -5.29 -6.07 -15.82
C ALA A 100 -5.87 -5.00 -16.78
N GLY A 101 -5.88 -3.75 -16.34
CA GLY A 101 -6.54 -2.69 -17.08
C GLY A 101 -6.35 -1.30 -16.48
N SER A 102 -5.11 -0.96 -16.11
CA SER A 102 -4.72 0.44 -15.99
C SER A 102 -3.27 0.59 -16.45
N GLY A 103 -3.11 1.11 -17.67
CA GLY A 103 -1.93 1.87 -18.09
C GLY A 103 -0.62 1.11 -18.31
N ILE A 104 -0.57 0.19 -19.28
CA ILE A 104 0.66 0.01 -20.07
C ILE A 104 0.30 0.38 -21.50
N MET A 105 0.49 1.65 -21.87
CA MET A 105 0.63 2.01 -23.28
C MET A 105 1.95 1.41 -23.76
N ARG A 106 1.87 0.28 -24.48
CA ARG A 106 2.95 -0.18 -25.34
C ARG A 106 2.96 0.73 -26.57
N GLY A 107 4.10 1.38 -26.81
CA GLY A 107 4.30 2.28 -27.94
C GLY A 107 4.40 1.52 -29.27
N GLU A 108 3.29 0.98 -29.75
CA GLU A 108 3.17 0.32 -31.07
C GLU A 108 1.87 0.68 -31.82
N ASP A 109 1.19 1.77 -31.46
CA ASP A 109 -0.06 2.23 -32.12
C ASP A 109 0.06 3.64 -32.73
N LEU A 110 1.27 4.02 -33.15
CA LEU A 110 1.53 5.27 -33.86
C LEU A 110 1.73 5.07 -35.37
N GLU A 111 1.01 4.15 -36.01
CA GLU A 111 1.08 4.03 -37.47
C GLU A 111 -0.22 3.53 -38.11
N MET A 112 -1.36 4.16 -37.79
CA MET A 112 -2.53 4.11 -38.68
C MET A 112 -3.51 5.24 -38.38
N LYS A 113 -3.16 6.47 -38.76
CA LYS A 113 -4.16 7.55 -38.98
C LYS A 113 -3.59 8.79 -39.69
N VAL A 114 -3.00 8.60 -40.87
CA VAL A 114 -2.98 9.66 -41.91
C VAL A 114 -3.18 9.01 -43.27
N ARG A 115 -4.41 8.63 -43.58
CA ARG A 115 -4.96 8.59 -44.95
C ARG A 115 -6.48 8.62 -44.86
N LEU A 116 -7.04 9.82 -44.83
CA LEU A 116 -8.19 10.25 -45.62
C LEU A 116 -8.00 11.74 -45.91
#